data_AF-A0A351QS67-F1
#
_entry.id   AF-A0A351QS67-F1
#
_cell.length_a   1.000
_cell.length_b   1.000
_cell.length_c   1.000
_cell.angle_alpha   90.00
_cell.angle_beta   90.00
_cell.angle_gamma   90.00
#
_symmetry.space_group_name_H-M   'P 1'
#
loop_
_entity.id
_entity.type
_entity.pdbx_description
1 polymer ?
#
loop_
_entity_poly.entity_id
_entity_poly.type
_entity_poly.pdbx_seq_one_letter_code
_entity_poly.pdbx_strand_id
1 'polypeptide(L)' 'RWITITIDSKEMFYATIKNEKIAEGIYTSNASMVFFANEYIKHDAYCIKLIERMSDEEKRSFGAN' A
#
# COMPACT_ATOMS: atom_id res chain seq x y z
N ARG A 1 7.23 -4.59 -8.53
CA ARG A 1 6.65 -3.27 -8.16
C ARG A 1 5.14 -3.40 -8.30
N TRP A 2 4.35 -2.92 -7.35
CA TRP A 2 2.89 -2.99 -7.41
C TRP A 2 2.25 -1.65 -7.02
N ILE A 3 0.97 -1.51 -7.36
CA ILE A 3 0.14 -0.37 -6.98
C ILE A 3 -1.24 -0.90 -6.56
N THR A 4 -1.76 -0.36 -5.46
CA THR A 4 -3.11 -0.63 -4.96
C THR A 4 -3.86 0.69 -4.93
N ILE A 5 -5.04 0.73 -5.54
CA ILE A 5 -5.91 1.92 -5.61
C ILE A 5 -7.29 1.51 -5.13
N THR A 6 -7.93 2.40 -4.37
CA THR A 6 -9.35 2.28 -4.03
C THR A 6 -10.08 3.52 -4.54
N ILE A 7 -11.33 3.34 -4.99
CA ILE A 7 -12.18 4.43 -5.48
C ILE A 7 -13.39 4.50 -4.57
N ASP A 8 -13.53 5.60 -3.83
CA ASP A 8 -14.64 5.90 -2.92
C ASP A 8 -15.01 4.76 -1.95
N SER A 9 -14.04 3.91 -1.59
CA SER A 9 -14.27 2.70 -0.80
C SER A 9 -15.30 1.72 -1.39
N LYS A 10 -15.55 1.76 -2.70
CA LYS A 10 -16.50 0.89 -3.41
C LYS A 10 -15.83 -0.10 -4.35
N GLU A 11 -14.65 0.26 -4.85
CA GLU A 11 -13.92 -0.50 -5.85
C GLU A 11 -12.44 -0.52 -5.50
N MET A 12 -11.75 -1.57 -5.95
CA MET A 12 -10.31 -1.67 -5.82
C MET A 12 -9.68 -2.09 -7.13
N PHE A 13 -8.48 -1.57 -7.36
CA PHE A 13 -7.58 -1.99 -8.43
C PHE A 13 -6.22 -2.31 -7.82
N TYR A 14 -5.74 -3.52 -8.06
CA TYR A 14 -4.39 -3.95 -7.68
C TYR A 14 -3.66 -4.33 -8.95
N ALA A 15 -2.50 -3.73 -9.20
CA ALA A 15 -1.65 -4.10 -10.32
C ALA A 15 -0.23 -4.36 -9.88
N THR A 16 0.42 -5.30 -10.56
CA THR A 16 1.81 -5.66 -10.30
C THR A 16 2.57 -5.85 -11.59
N ILE A 17 3.80 -5.35 -11.61
CA ILE A 17 4.75 -5.57 -12.71
C ILE A 17 5.50 -6.86 -12.40
N LYS A 18 5.24 -7.90 -13.20
CA LYS A 18 5.91 -9.21 -13.08
C LYS A 18 7.33 -9.17 -13.62
N ASN A 19 7.53 -8.46 -14.74
CA ASN A 19 8.82 -8.21 -15.36
C ASN A 19 8.75 -6.98 -16.29
N GLU A 20 9.83 -6.67 -17.00
CA GLU A 20 9.91 -5.49 -17.90
C GLU A 20 8.86 -5.46 -19.03
N LYS A 21 8.21 -6.59 -19.31
CA LYS A 21 7.27 -6.74 -20.43
C LYS A 21 5.84 -7.07 -19.99
N ILE A 22 5.66 -7.53 -18.75
CA ILE A 22 4.38 -8.05 -18.25
C ILE A 22 3.98 -7.32 -16.98
N ALA A 23 2.80 -6.70 -17.05
CA ALA A 23 2.06 -6.22 -15.90
C ALA A 23 0.69 -6.90 -15.86
N GLU A 24 0.25 -7.26 -14.66
CA GLU A 24 -1.04 -7.88 -14.41
C GLU A 24 -1.83 -7.02 -13.43
N GLY A 25 -3.16 -7.01 -13.58
CA GLY A 25 -4.05 -6.25 -12.72
C GLY A 25 -5.32 -7.01 -12.37
N ILE A 26 -5.82 -6.77 -11.18
CA ILE A 26 -7.10 -7.24 -10.66
C ILE A 26 -7.93 -6.01 -10.34
N TYR A 27 -9.09 -5.90 -10.97
CA TYR A 27 -10.12 -4.93 -10.62
C TYR A 27 -11.33 -5.66 -10.06
N THR A 28 -11.87 -5.18 -8.95
CA THR A 28 -13.06 -5.79 -8.34
C THR A 28 -13.83 -4.80 -7.47
N SER A 29 -15.14 -5.02 -7.39
CA SER A 29 -16.06 -4.36 -6.46
C SER A 29 -16.49 -5.29 -5.31
N ASN A 30 -15.81 -6.44 -5.14
CA ASN A 30 -16.09 -7.34 -4.03
C ASN A 30 -15.82 -6.63 -2.70
N ALA A 31 -16.85 -6.51 -1.86
CA ALA A 31 -16.80 -5.72 -0.63
C ALA A 31 -15.65 -6.12 0.32
N SER A 32 -15.38 -7.42 0.47
CA SER A 32 -14.30 -7.91 1.33
C SER A 32 -12.92 -7.49 0.82
N MET A 33 -12.69 -7.59 -0.50
CA MET A 33 -11.42 -7.17 -1.11
C MET A 33 -11.25 -5.65 -1.10
N VAL A 34 -12.33 -4.91 -1.33
CA VAL A 34 -12.33 -3.44 -1.25
C VAL A 34 -12.03 -2.97 0.17
N PHE A 35 -12.67 -3.58 1.18
CA PHE A 35 -12.38 -3.29 2.58
C PHE A 35 -10.91 -3.55 2.91
N PHE A 36 -10.39 -4.72 2.53
CA PHE A 36 -8.99 -5.07 2.73
C PHE A 36 -8.02 -4.06 2.09
N ALA A 37 -8.26 -3.69 0.83
CA ALA A 37 -7.41 -2.73 0.12
C ALA A 37 -7.41 -1.34 0.80
N ASN A 38 -8.56 -0.89 1.33
CA ASN A 38 -8.65 0.38 2.05
C ASN A 38 -7.84 0.36 3.35
N GLU A 39 -7.99 -0.68 4.17
CA GLU A 39 -7.27 -0.79 5.43
C GLU A 39 -5.76 -0.95 5.21
N TYR A 40 -5.37 -1.69 4.17
CA TYR A 40 -3.97 -1.81 3.76
C TYR A 40 -3.34 -0.46 3.40
N ILE A 41 -4.00 0.34 2.57
CA ILE A 41 -3.50 1.68 2.18
C ILE A 41 -3.39 2.61 3.40
N LYS A 42 -4.40 2.61 4.29
CA LYS A 42 -4.38 3.45 5.50
C LYS A 42 -3.24 3.04 6.45
N HIS A 43 -3.04 1.75 6.63
CA HIS A 43 -1.96 1.21 7.45
C HIS A 43 -0.59 1.67 6.93
N ASP A 44 -0.33 1.52 5.63
CA ASP A 44 0.94 1.95 5.03
C ASP A 44 1.14 3.47 5.18
N ALA A 45 0.10 4.27 4.92
CA ALA A 45 0.16 5.72 5.12
C ALA A 45 0.42 6.11 6.59
N TYR A 46 -0.15 5.37 7.54
CA TYR A 46 0.11 5.57 8.97
C TYR A 46 1.55 5.23 9.33
N CYS A 47 2.08 4.10 8.86
CA CYS A 47 3.48 3.71 9.07
C CYS A 47 4.46 4.75 8.51
N ILE A 48 4.20 5.27 7.30
CA ILE A 48 5.03 6.33 6.71
C ILE A 48 5.01 7.57 7.61
N LYS A 49 3.83 8.03 8.06
CA LYS A 49 3.73 9.17 8.99
C LYS A 49 4.45 8.93 10.31
N LEU A 50 4.46 7.69 10.79
CA LEU A 50 5.17 7.33 12.01
C LEU A 50 6.69 7.43 11.79
N ILE A 51 7.20 6.88 10.70
CA ILE A 51 8.61 6.97 10.32
C ILE A 51 9.05 8.44 10.14
N GLU A 52 8.21 9.27 9.53
CA GLU A 52 8.48 10.71 9.37
C GLU A 52 8.60 11.45 10.72
N ARG A 53 7.87 11.00 11.74
CA ARG A 53 7.85 11.60 13.08
C ARG A 53 8.93 11.05 14.02
N MET A 54 9.57 9.94 13.67
CA MET A 54 10.66 9.38 14.48
C MET A 54 11.89 10.29 14.44
N SER A 55 12.52 10.43 15.60
CA SER A 55 13.82 11.11 15.74
C SER A 55 14.93 10.34 15.01
N ASP A 56 16.02 11.04 14.70
CA ASP A 56 17.16 10.43 14.02
C ASP A 56 17.85 9.36 14.88
N GLU A 57 17.72 9.43 16.21
CA GLU A 57 18.23 8.42 17.13
C GLU A 57 17.40 7.13 17.06
N GLU A 58 16.07 7.25 17.05
CA GLU A 58 15.16 6.11 16.87
C GLU A 58 15.36 5.45 15.49
N LYS A 59 15.50 6.23 14.42
CA LYS A 59 15.79 5.70 13.08
C LYS A 59 17.11 4.91 13.02
N ARG A 60 18.14 5.33 13.77
CA ARG A 60 19.42 4.60 13.87
C ARG A 60 19.29 3.29 14.64
N SER A 61 18.52 3.27 15.73
CA SER A 61 18.31 2.07 16.55
C SER A 61 17.50 0.99 15.83
N PHE A 62 16.53 1.37 15.00
CA PHE A 62 15.72 0.42 14.22
C PHE A 62 16.31 0.06 12.84
N GLY A 63 17.41 0.71 12.45
CA GLY A 63 18.07 0.54 11.15
C GLY A 63 17.48 1.43 10.06
N ALA A 64 18.36 2.02 9.23
CA ALA A 64 17.94 2.74 8.03
C ALA A 64 17.75 1.73 6.88
N ASN A 65 16.54 1.66 6.32
CA ASN A 65 16.28 0.94 5.07
C ASN A 65 17.05 1.55 3.89
#